data_AF-A0A956MPY8-F1
#
_entry.id   AF-A0A956MPY8-F1
#
_cell.length_a   1.000
_cell.length_b   1.000
_cell.length_c   1.000
_cell.angle_alpha   90.00
_cell.angle_beta   90.00
_cell.angle_gamma   90.00
#
_symmetry.space_group_name_H-M   'P 1'
#
loop_
_entity.id
_entity.type
_entity.pdbx_description
1 polymer ?
#
loop_
_entity_poly.entity_id
_entity_poly.type
_entity_poly.pdbx_seq_one_letter_code
_entity_poly.pdbx_strand_id
1 'polypeptide(L)'
;MSWLTRDQVKTVIVEALREVADTGGDIEGYEIAELTDRHQVVFMEKIAEKLGGRSFRVTMTLARLQGCSTMTGLIDYIEENQESKA
;
A
#
# COMPACT_ATOMS: atom_id res chain seq x y z
N MET A 1 21.50 5.52 -1.33
CA MET A 1 20.20 5.60 -0.63
C MET A 1 19.70 4.18 -0.45
N SER A 2 19.27 3.79 0.75
CA SER A 2 18.68 2.47 1.00
C SER A 2 17.20 2.53 0.61
N TRP A 3 16.73 1.57 -0.18
CA TRP A 3 15.32 1.42 -0.57
C TRP A 3 14.62 0.52 0.45
N LEU A 4 13.30 0.64 0.62
CA LEU A 4 12.54 -0.32 1.42
C LEU A 4 12.59 -1.69 0.74
N THR A 5 12.84 -2.71 1.55
CA THR A 5 12.74 -4.11 1.15
C THR A 5 11.29 -4.53 0.96
N ARG A 6 11.09 -5.59 0.17
CA ARG A 6 9.79 -6.24 -0.05
C ARG A 6 8.98 -6.46 1.23
N ASP A 7 9.63 -6.97 2.27
CA ASP A 7 8.99 -7.25 3.56
C ASP A 7 8.55 -5.96 4.29
N GLN A 8 9.34 -4.89 4.16
CA GLN A 8 8.97 -3.59 4.71
C GLN A 8 7.80 -2.97 3.94
N VAL A 9 7.77 -3.10 2.61
CA VAL A 9 6.65 -2.66 1.76
C VAL A 9 5.39 -3.46 2.09
N LYS A 10 5.49 -4.79 2.20
CA LYS A 10 4.39 -5.66 2.63
C LYS A 10 3.83 -5.22 3.99
N THR A 11 4.72 -4.93 4.95
CA THR A 11 4.31 -4.44 6.28
C THR A 11 3.53 -3.13 6.18
N VAL A 12 4.00 -2.17 5.39
CA VAL A 12 3.30 -0.90 5.17
C VAL A 12 1.90 -1.11 4.60
N ILE A 13 1.76 -1.97 3.59
CA ILE A 13 0.47 -2.23 2.95
C ILE A 13 -0.48 -2.92 3.93
N VAL A 14 -0.03 -3.94 4.66
CA VAL A 14 -0.85 -4.67 5.63
C VAL A 14 -1.32 -3.75 6.76
N GLU A 15 -0.44 -2.92 7.29
CA GLU A 15 -0.83 -1.94 8.32
C GLU A 15 -1.85 -0.92 7.78
N ALA A 16 -1.66 -0.43 6.55
CA ALA A 16 -2.61 0.50 5.93
C ALA A 16 -3.97 -0.17 5.72
N LEU A 17 -3.97 -1.45 5.34
CA LEU A 17 -5.19 -2.21 5.10
C LEU A 17 -5.96 -2.46 6.39
N ARG A 18 -5.26 -2.74 7.51
CA ARG A 18 -5.84 -2.88 8.86
C ARG A 18 -6.51 -1.62 9.39
N GLU A 19 -6.02 -0.45 8.97
CA GLU A 19 -6.62 0.83 9.38
C GLU A 19 -7.87 1.17 8.55
N VAL A 20 -8.05 0.54 7.39
CA VAL A 20 -9.13 0.86 6.43
C VAL A 20 -10.22 -0.19 6.48
N ALA A 21 -9.84 -1.45 6.34
CA ALA A 21 -10.72 -2.57 6.53
C ALA A 21 -10.62 -2.93 8.01
N ASP A 22 -11.72 -2.83 8.75
CA ASP A 22 -11.85 -3.24 10.15
C ASP A 22 -11.77 -4.79 10.26
N THR A 23 -10.72 -5.36 9.68
CA THR A 23 -10.52 -6.78 9.50
C THR A 23 -9.74 -7.29 10.70
N GLY A 24 -10.49 -7.69 11.74
CA GLY A 24 -9.95 -8.51 12.83
C GLY A 24 -9.54 -9.94 12.40
N GLY A 25 -9.41 -10.19 11.09
CA GLY A 25 -9.15 -11.49 10.48
C GLY A 25 -7.84 -11.54 9.69
N ASP A 26 -7.63 -12.66 8.99
CA ASP A 26 -6.44 -12.86 8.17
C ASP A 26 -6.50 -12.00 6.89
N ILE A 27 -5.43 -11.24 6.65
CA ILE A 27 -5.35 -10.21 5.60
C ILE A 27 -4.42 -10.68 4.48
N GLU A 28 -3.70 -11.78 4.67
CA GLU A 28 -2.78 -12.29 3.65
C GLU A 28 -3.49 -12.75 2.37
N GLY A 29 -4.78 -13.08 2.45
CA GLY A 29 -5.63 -13.43 1.30
C GLY A 29 -6.55 -12.33 0.80
N TYR A 30 -6.47 -11.11 1.36
CA TYR A 30 -7.43 -10.05 1.05
C TYR A 30 -7.17 -9.46 -0.35
N GLU A 31 -8.19 -9.44 -1.20
CA GLU A 31 -8.11 -8.81 -2.52
C GLU A 31 -8.39 -7.31 -2.41
N ILE A 32 -7.51 -6.48 -2.98
CA ILE A 32 -7.68 -5.02 -2.97
C ILE A 32 -8.99 -4.61 -3.68
N ALA A 33 -9.44 -5.41 -4.65
CA ALA A 33 -10.70 -5.23 -5.36
C ALA A 33 -11.94 -5.33 -4.44
N GLU A 34 -11.83 -5.95 -3.26
CA GLU A 34 -12.93 -6.02 -2.29
C GLU A 34 -13.14 -4.71 -1.51
N LEU A 35 -12.18 -3.79 -1.56
CA LEU A 35 -12.36 -2.46 -0.97
C LEU A 35 -13.35 -1.65 -1.79
N THR A 36 -14.31 -1.02 -1.11
CA THR A 36 -15.17 0.01 -1.71
C THR A 36 -14.32 1.17 -2.27
N ASP A 37 -14.82 1.91 -3.28
CA ASP A 37 -14.10 3.06 -3.84
C ASP A 37 -13.65 4.07 -2.78
N ARG A 38 -14.49 4.32 -1.77
CA ARG A 38 -14.15 5.18 -0.63
C ARG A 38 -12.99 4.61 0.18
N HIS A 39 -13.00 3.31 0.46
CA HIS A 39 -11.92 2.63 1.19
C HIS A 39 -10.63 2.58 0.38
N GLN A 40 -10.70 2.43 -0.95
CA GLN A 40 -9.53 2.46 -1.83
C GLN A 40 -8.80 3.81 -1.75
N VAL A 41 -9.54 4.93 -1.75
CA VAL A 41 -8.93 6.27 -1.58
C VAL A 41 -8.23 6.40 -0.24
N VAL A 42 -8.90 6.04 0.86
CA VAL A 42 -8.32 6.11 2.21
C VAL A 42 -7.11 5.17 2.32
N PHE A 43 -7.16 4.00 1.70
CA PHE A 43 -6.05 3.05 1.67
C PHE A 43 -4.80 3.61 0.99
N MET A 44 -4.95 4.29 -0.15
CA MET A 44 -3.82 4.96 -0.81
C MET A 44 -3.21 6.05 0.09
N GLU A 45 -4.04 6.84 0.75
CA GLU A 45 -3.60 7.88 1.69
C GLU A 45 -2.81 7.27 2.85
N LYS A 46 -3.29 6.15 3.40
CA LYS A 46 -2.60 5.41 4.48
C LYS A 46 -1.28 4.80 4.06
N ILE A 47 -1.18 4.27 2.85
CA ILE A 47 0.11 3.82 2.30
C ILE A 47 1.08 4.99 2.19
N ALA A 48 0.64 6.12 1.63
CA ALA A 48 1.48 7.30 1.46
C ALA A 48 1.94 7.89 2.82
N GLU A 49 1.06 7.92 3.82
CA GLU A 49 1.36 8.33 5.19
C GLU A 49 2.47 7.46 5.81
N LYS A 50 2.33 6.14 5.74
CA LYS A 50 3.28 5.18 6.30
C LYS A 50 4.64 5.16 5.59
N LEU A 51 4.64 5.26 4.26
CA LEU A 51 5.87 5.45 3.49
C LEU A 51 6.55 6.78 3.89
N GLY A 52 5.76 7.84 4.02
CA GLY A 52 6.22 9.17 4.43
C GLY A 52 6.89 9.17 5.80
N GLY A 53 6.32 8.44 6.78
CA GLY A 53 6.92 8.26 8.10
C GLY A 53 8.26 7.51 8.08
N ARG A 54 8.56 6.79 6.99
CA ARG A 54 9.83 6.09 6.75
C ARG A 54 10.78 6.86 5.82
N SER A 55 10.48 8.11 5.52
CA SER A 55 11.22 8.96 4.56
C SER A 55 11.18 8.48 3.11
N PHE A 56 10.10 7.80 2.72
CA PHE A 56 9.82 7.43 1.33
C PHE A 56 8.53 8.07 0.83
N ARG A 57 8.35 8.15 -0.48
CA ARG A 57 7.08 8.50 -1.11
C ARG A 57 6.83 7.63 -2.34
N VAL A 58 5.57 7.38 -2.64
CA VAL A 58 5.12 6.78 -3.90
C VAL A 58 3.97 7.61 -4.41
N THR A 59 4.00 7.97 -5.70
CA THR A 59 2.86 8.60 -6.36
C THR A 59 1.95 7.52 -6.91
N MET A 60 0.84 7.25 -6.23
CA MET A 60 -0.14 6.25 -6.65
C MET A 60 -1.48 6.92 -6.98
N THR A 61 -2.09 6.52 -8.10
CA THR A 61 -3.44 6.95 -8.49
C THR A 61 -4.45 5.83 -8.24
N LEU A 62 -5.73 6.19 -8.12
CA LEU A 62 -6.80 5.21 -7.94
C LEU A 62 -6.83 4.16 -9.06
N ALA A 63 -6.66 4.60 -10.32
CA ALA A 63 -6.58 3.70 -11.46
C ALA A 63 -5.41 2.71 -11.36
N ARG A 64 -4.28 3.13 -10.76
CA ARG A 64 -3.14 2.26 -10.54
C ARG A 64 -3.40 1.25 -9.43
N LEU A 65 -4.00 1.68 -8.32
CA LEU A 65 -4.41 0.78 -7.24
C LEU A 65 -5.41 -0.26 -7.76
N GLN A 66 -6.41 0.14 -8.54
CA GLN A 66 -7.39 -0.76 -9.16
C GLN A 66 -6.76 -1.71 -10.18
N GLY A 67 -5.68 -1.30 -10.85
CA GLY A 67 -4.87 -2.18 -11.70
C GLY A 67 -4.03 -3.20 -10.92
N CYS A 68 -3.74 -2.93 -9.65
CA CYS A 68 -3.08 -3.85 -8.73
C CYS A 68 -4.15 -4.69 -7.99
N SER A 69 -4.69 -5.71 -8.67
CA SER A 69 -5.72 -6.59 -8.10
C SER A 69 -5.23 -7.43 -6.90
N THR A 70 -3.91 -7.61 -6.74
CA THR A 70 -3.30 -8.44 -5.71
C THR A 70 -2.31 -7.68 -4.84
N MET A 71 -2.13 -8.15 -3.61
CA MET A 71 -1.10 -7.67 -2.67
C MET A 71 0.30 -7.70 -3.31
N THR A 72 0.65 -8.79 -3.98
CA THR A 72 1.94 -8.96 -4.68
C THR A 72 2.14 -7.86 -5.72
N GLY A 73 1.14 -7.59 -6.57
CA GLY A 73 1.24 -6.54 -7.60
C GLY A 73 1.35 -5.13 -7.02
N LEU A 74 0.76 -4.88 -5.85
CA LEU A 74 0.91 -3.60 -5.16
C LEU A 74 2.31 -3.46 -4.53
N ILE A 75 2.86 -4.55 -3.96
CA ILE A 75 4.22 -4.58 -3.44
C ILE A 75 5.22 -4.28 -4.56
N ASP A 76 5.11 -4.99 -5.69
CA ASP A 76 5.98 -4.82 -6.85
C ASP A 76 5.96 -3.36 -7.34
N TYR A 77 4.76 -2.78 -7.42
CA TYR A 77 4.60 -1.39 -7.84
C TYR A 77 5.29 -0.40 -6.90
N ILE A 78 5.11 -0.55 -5.59
CA ILE A 78 5.74 0.33 -4.59
C ILE A 78 7.26 0.15 -4.62
N GLU A 79 7.75 -1.09 -4.75
CA GLU A 79 9.18 -1.36 -4.84
C GLU A 79 9.83 -0.63 -6.03
N GLU A 80 9.18 -0.64 -7.19
CA GLU A 80 9.66 0.00 -8.42
C GLU A 80 9.52 1.52 -8.45
N ASN A 81 8.57 2.09 -7.69
CA ASN A 81 8.18 3.51 -7.80
C ASN A 81 8.41 4.31 -6.51
N GLN A 82 9.03 3.73 -5.48
CA GLN A 82 9.39 4.45 -4.27
C GLN A 82 10.50 5.47 -4.54
N GLU A 83 10.38 6.63 -3.93
CA GLU A 83 11.37 7.70 -3.99
C GLU A 83 11.77 8.08 -2.57
N SER A 84 13.07 8.33 -2.34
CA SER A 84 13.52 8.89 -1.07
C SER A 84 12.98 10.31 -0.92
N LYS A 85 12.34 10.62 0.21
CA LYS A 85 12.13 12.00 0.65
C LYS A 85 13.49 12.53 1.13
N ALA A 86 14.09 13.43 0.35
CA ALA A 86 15.24 14.22 0.74
C ALA A 86 14.84 15.33 1.73
#